data_AF-A0A8K0DPZ5-F1
#
_entry.id   AF-A0A8K0DPZ5-F1
#
_cell.length_a   1.000
_cell.length_b   1.000
_cell.length_c   1.000
_cell.angle_alpha   90.00
_cell.angle_beta   90.00
_cell.angle_gamma   90.00
#
_symmetry.space_group_name_H-M   'P 1'
#
loop_
_entity.id
_entity.type
_entity.pdbx_description
1 polymer ?
#
loop_
_entity_poly.entity_id
_entity_poly.type
_entity_poly.pdbx_seq_one_letter_code
_entity_poly.pdbx_strand_id
1 'polypeptide(L)'
;MPLVTSRTVPCLLFLVISFFFTLSLSYSCTFTITNNCPFTIWPGTLAGSGTPQLPTTGFQLDSGQSVRIPSVPGWSGRIWARTGCTFDESGAGKCQTGDCGGRLECDGNGASPPASLFEITLGKGTDKDYYDVSVVDGYNLPLTATPRGVHGACNATGCASDINTGCPKELQVVGGEGGDGGGGGVVACKSACEAFGLDQYCCSGEFANPTTCRPSFYSTIFKRACPRAYSYAFDDGTSTFTCKANDYTIVFCPVNGMRNSGGRLAPPTIQKPPPAIQEPPPAIQEPPLAIQEPPPAIQKPPPAIQEPPIAIQEPPPAIQVPPPAIQEPPPAIQEPPPAIQQPPPAIQEPPPPAIQDPPSREEDLATVSSSSMLLPVPMVFTFLILNLIS
;
A
#
# COMPACT_ATOMS: atom_id res chain seq x y z
N MET A 1 17.12 -74.18 18.39
CA MET A 1 17.55 -72.79 18.16
C MET A 1 16.41 -72.03 17.50
N PRO A 2 15.66 -71.16 18.20
CA PRO A 2 14.74 -70.25 17.52
C PRO A 2 15.39 -68.88 17.33
N LEU A 3 15.30 -68.40 16.09
CA LEU A 3 15.66 -67.05 15.66
C LEU A 3 14.87 -65.99 16.44
N VAL A 4 15.59 -65.01 16.98
CA VAL A 4 15.01 -63.77 17.47
C VAL A 4 14.70 -62.88 16.26
N THR A 5 13.43 -62.78 15.89
CA THR A 5 12.96 -61.82 14.88
C THR A 5 12.90 -60.42 15.49
N SER A 6 13.76 -59.55 14.97
CA SER A 6 13.97 -58.19 15.48
C SER A 6 12.74 -57.30 15.26
N ARG A 7 12.06 -56.93 16.35
CA ARG A 7 10.90 -56.02 16.39
C ARG A 7 11.24 -54.54 16.12
N THR A 8 12.48 -54.22 15.76
CA THR A 8 12.95 -52.84 15.56
C THR A 8 12.60 -52.26 14.18
N VAL A 9 12.32 -53.10 13.19
CA VAL A 9 12.08 -52.70 11.80
C VAL A 9 10.75 -51.95 11.57
N PRO A 10 9.60 -52.36 12.18
CA PRO A 10 8.31 -51.70 11.93
C PRO A 10 8.24 -50.28 12.53
N CYS A 11 8.93 -50.06 13.65
CA CYS A 11 8.93 -48.78 14.35
C CYS A 11 9.73 -47.71 13.60
N LEU A 12 10.86 -48.11 12.99
CA LEU A 12 11.66 -47.22 12.15
C LEU A 12 10.88 -46.81 10.89
N LEU A 13 10.13 -47.73 10.28
CA LEU A 13 9.35 -47.47 9.06
C LEU A 13 8.19 -46.48 9.31
N PHE A 14 7.51 -46.59 10.46
CA PHE A 14 6.42 -45.68 10.85
C PHE A 14 6.92 -44.26 11.15
N LEU A 15 8.10 -44.13 11.79
CA LEU A 15 8.73 -42.83 12.04
C LEU A 15 9.18 -42.16 10.73
N VAL A 16 9.69 -42.93 9.77
CA VAL A 16 10.10 -42.41 8.47
C VAL A 16 8.88 -41.95 7.64
N ILE A 17 7.78 -42.72 7.62
CA ILE A 17 6.55 -42.33 6.90
C ILE A 17 5.87 -41.09 7.52
N SER A 18 5.89 -40.96 8.86
CA SER A 18 5.40 -39.76 9.57
C SER A 18 6.28 -38.52 9.30
N PHE A 19 7.59 -38.71 9.16
CA PHE A 19 8.53 -37.65 8.78
C PHE A 19 8.34 -37.20 7.31
N PHE A 20 7.99 -38.12 6.41
CA PHE A 20 7.68 -37.78 5.01
C PHE A 20 6.32 -37.11 4.82
N PHE A 21 5.32 -37.41 5.65
CA PHE A 21 3.98 -36.77 5.58
C PHE A 21 3.94 -35.34 6.18
N THR A 22 4.96 -34.92 6.93
CA THR A 22 5.03 -33.58 7.54
C THR A 22 5.85 -32.57 6.73
N LEU A 23 6.59 -32.99 5.70
CA LEU A 23 7.24 -32.09 4.75
C LEU A 23 6.26 -31.63 3.64
N SER A 24 5.24 -30.88 4.04
CA SER A 24 4.57 -30.00 3.09
C SER A 24 5.52 -28.84 2.79
N LEU A 25 6.26 -28.89 1.67
CA LEU A 25 7.03 -27.73 1.19
C LEU A 25 6.04 -26.61 0.86
N SER A 26 5.78 -25.77 1.85
CA SER A 26 4.99 -24.56 1.70
C SER A 26 5.92 -23.51 1.10
N TYR A 27 5.87 -23.31 -0.21
CA TYR A 27 6.63 -22.24 -0.87
C TYR A 27 6.03 -20.89 -0.50
N SER A 28 6.57 -20.28 0.56
CA SER A 28 6.31 -18.91 0.96
C SER A 28 7.25 -17.98 0.19
N CYS A 29 6.70 -16.90 -0.37
CA CYS A 29 7.50 -15.85 -0.99
C CYS A 29 8.07 -14.94 0.11
N THR A 30 9.32 -14.50 -0.04
CA THR A 30 9.89 -13.49 0.87
C THR A 30 9.94 -12.12 0.23
N PHE A 31 9.40 -11.13 0.92
CA PHE A 31 9.61 -9.71 0.61
C PHE A 31 10.87 -9.21 1.30
N THR A 32 11.84 -8.72 0.54
CA THR A 32 13.02 -8.03 1.08
C THR A 32 12.85 -6.53 0.89
N ILE A 33 12.52 -5.83 1.97
CA ILE A 33 12.27 -4.38 1.97
C ILE A 33 13.55 -3.68 2.39
N THR A 34 14.01 -2.73 1.58
CA THR A 34 15.28 -2.01 1.79
C THR A 34 15.06 -0.51 1.78
N ASN A 35 15.64 0.17 2.77
CA ASN A 35 15.69 1.63 2.82
C ASN A 35 17.04 2.13 2.30
N ASN A 36 17.08 2.70 1.10
CA ASN A 36 18.26 3.42 0.59
C ASN A 36 18.10 4.95 0.71
N CYS A 37 17.02 5.43 1.33
CA CYS A 37 16.83 6.85 1.58
C CYS A 37 17.85 7.33 2.62
N PRO A 38 18.30 8.60 2.55
CA PRO A 38 19.26 9.15 3.51
C PRO A 38 18.66 9.44 4.89
N PHE A 39 17.46 8.94 5.17
CA PHE A 39 16.69 9.14 6.40
C PHE A 39 15.90 7.87 6.74
N THR A 40 15.48 7.76 8.00
CA THR A 40 14.63 6.67 8.47
C THR A 40 13.25 6.73 7.80
N ILE A 41 12.75 5.56 7.42
CA ILE A 41 11.39 5.39 6.93
C ILE A 41 10.66 4.39 7.81
N TRP A 42 9.33 4.38 7.74
CA TRP A 42 8.52 3.38 8.43
C TRP A 42 7.65 2.63 7.43
N PRO A 43 8.11 1.50 6.89
CA PRO A 43 7.30 0.70 5.99
C PRO A 43 5.98 0.28 6.64
N GLY A 44 4.95 0.17 5.82
CA GLY A 44 3.64 -0.34 6.18
C GLY A 44 3.23 -1.44 5.20
N THR A 45 2.48 -2.43 5.68
CA THR A 45 1.92 -3.49 4.83
C THR A 45 0.44 -3.66 5.11
N LEU A 46 -0.35 -3.86 4.06
CA LEU A 46 -1.76 -4.18 4.17
C LEU A 46 -2.08 -5.39 3.32
N ALA A 47 -2.62 -6.43 3.94
CA ALA A 47 -3.21 -7.55 3.23
C ALA A 47 -4.53 -7.16 2.55
N GLY A 48 -4.72 -7.67 1.33
CA GLY A 48 -5.97 -7.60 0.59
C GLY A 48 -7.02 -8.56 1.14
N SER A 49 -8.27 -8.37 0.70
CA SER A 49 -9.41 -9.18 1.15
C SER A 49 -9.16 -10.68 0.94
N GLY A 50 -9.43 -11.47 1.98
CA GLY A 50 -9.28 -12.92 1.95
C GLY A 50 -7.85 -13.43 2.16
N THR A 51 -6.90 -12.57 2.53
CA THR A 51 -5.52 -12.97 2.88
C THR A 51 -5.13 -12.47 4.28
N PRO A 52 -4.29 -13.21 5.02
CA PRO A 52 -3.86 -12.78 6.36
C PRO A 52 -2.88 -11.61 6.28
N GLN A 53 -2.82 -10.82 7.36
CA GLN A 53 -1.74 -9.84 7.53
C GLN A 53 -0.38 -10.55 7.53
N LEU A 54 0.63 -9.84 7.05
CA LEU A 54 2.01 -10.29 7.18
C LEU A 54 2.43 -10.26 8.67
N PRO A 55 3.55 -10.91 9.05
CA PRO A 55 3.98 -10.98 10.46
C PRO A 55 4.18 -9.62 11.16
N THR A 56 4.39 -8.55 10.39
CA THR A 56 4.35 -7.16 10.84
C THR A 56 3.63 -6.35 9.77
N THR A 57 2.86 -5.36 10.20
CA THR A 57 2.11 -4.42 9.37
C THR A 57 2.71 -3.02 9.39
N GLY A 58 3.68 -2.74 10.26
CA GLY A 58 4.48 -1.54 10.21
C GLY A 58 5.64 -1.52 11.20
N PHE A 59 6.79 -1.01 10.77
CA PHE A 59 8.04 -1.05 11.51
C PHE A 59 8.96 0.11 11.13
N GLN A 60 9.95 0.42 11.96
CA GLN A 60 11.01 1.37 11.64
C GLN A 60 12.08 0.70 10.79
N LEU A 61 12.59 1.41 9.77
CA LEU A 61 13.69 0.96 8.93
C LEU A 61 14.66 2.12 8.69
N ASP A 62 15.82 2.09 9.34
CA ASP A 62 16.82 3.15 9.22
C ASP A 62 17.55 3.09 7.87
N SER A 63 18.22 4.19 7.51
CA SER A 63 18.99 4.30 6.27
C SER A 63 19.98 3.14 6.12
N GLY A 64 19.95 2.47 4.97
CA GLY A 64 20.80 1.33 4.62
C GLY A 64 20.36 -0.02 5.19
N GLN A 65 19.27 -0.07 5.97
CA GLN A 65 18.76 -1.33 6.51
C GLN A 65 17.84 -2.07 5.53
N SER A 66 17.79 -3.39 5.70
CA SER A 66 16.85 -4.27 5.03
C SER A 66 16.16 -5.22 6.00
N VAL A 67 14.89 -5.52 5.75
CA VAL A 67 14.10 -6.52 6.47
C VAL A 67 13.55 -7.55 5.48
N ARG A 68 13.46 -8.81 5.93
CA ARG A 68 12.86 -9.91 5.17
C ARG A 68 11.55 -10.32 5.84
N ILE A 69 10.45 -10.23 5.10
CA ILE A 69 9.11 -10.58 5.57
C ILE A 69 8.60 -11.78 4.76
N PRO A 70 8.41 -12.96 5.37
CA PRO A 70 7.80 -14.09 4.69
C PRO A 70 6.29 -13.83 4.48
N SER A 71 5.76 -14.27 3.35
CA SER A 71 4.34 -14.20 3.03
C SER A 71 3.68 -15.58 3.07
N VAL A 72 2.40 -15.67 2.71
CA VAL A 72 1.72 -16.95 2.49
C VAL A 72 1.48 -17.18 0.99
N PRO A 73 1.37 -18.44 0.53
CA PRO A 73 1.00 -18.72 -0.85
C PRO A 73 -0.33 -18.04 -1.21
N GLY A 74 -0.35 -17.32 -2.33
CA GLY A 74 -1.54 -16.59 -2.76
C GLY A 74 -1.79 -15.27 -2.02
N TRP A 75 -0.84 -14.77 -1.23
CA TRP A 75 -0.99 -13.47 -0.57
C TRP A 75 -1.18 -12.35 -1.59
N SER A 76 -2.09 -11.44 -1.28
CA SER A 76 -2.37 -10.25 -2.06
C SER A 76 -2.37 -9.06 -1.11
N GLY A 77 -1.84 -7.92 -1.54
CA GLY A 77 -1.77 -6.74 -0.70
C GLY A 77 -0.87 -5.66 -1.25
N ARG A 78 -0.61 -4.67 -0.39
CA ARG A 78 0.19 -3.50 -0.71
C ARG A 78 1.23 -3.20 0.36
N ILE A 79 2.36 -2.67 -0.07
CA ILE A 79 3.49 -2.26 0.77
C ILE A 79 3.86 -0.82 0.40
N TRP A 80 4.05 0.03 1.40
CA TRP A 80 4.45 1.43 1.23
C TRP A 80 5.45 1.83 2.32
N ALA A 81 5.91 3.08 2.30
CA ALA A 81 6.71 3.63 3.38
C ALA A 81 6.24 5.02 3.80
N ARG A 82 6.34 5.27 5.10
CA ARG A 82 5.99 6.53 5.76
C ARG A 82 7.25 7.35 6.04
N THR A 83 7.10 8.67 6.08
CA THR A 83 8.19 9.61 6.39
C THR A 83 7.78 10.58 7.50
N GLY A 84 8.79 11.15 8.17
CA GLY A 84 8.58 12.16 9.21
C GLY A 84 7.70 11.65 10.36
N CYS A 85 7.93 10.41 10.79
CA CYS A 85 7.14 9.78 11.84
C CYS A 85 7.68 10.07 13.22
N THR A 86 6.78 10.16 14.20
CA THR A 86 7.11 10.14 15.62
C THR A 86 6.10 9.23 16.30
N PHE A 87 6.60 8.24 17.05
CA PHE A 87 5.79 7.30 17.83
C PHE A 87 6.26 7.29 19.28
N ASP A 88 5.33 7.11 20.20
CA ASP A 88 5.62 6.83 21.60
C ASP A 88 5.95 5.34 21.83
N GLU A 89 6.22 4.98 23.08
CA GLU A 89 6.55 3.59 23.48
C GLU A 89 5.41 2.59 23.23
N SER A 90 4.16 3.07 23.15
CA SER A 90 2.99 2.24 22.80
C SER A 90 2.81 2.06 21.29
N GLY A 91 3.64 2.74 20.48
CA GLY A 91 3.53 2.76 19.04
C GLY A 91 2.44 3.71 18.52
N ALA A 92 1.86 4.56 19.36
CA ALA A 92 0.92 5.60 18.93
C ALA A 92 1.68 6.87 18.52
N GLY A 93 1.19 7.59 17.52
CA GLY A 93 1.94 8.72 16.95
C GLY A 93 1.36 9.28 15.67
N LYS A 94 2.22 9.79 14.80
CA LYS A 94 1.83 10.32 13.48
C LYS A 94 3.01 10.35 12.52
N CYS A 95 2.73 10.14 11.24
CA CYS A 95 3.65 10.39 10.14
C CYS A 95 3.23 11.59 9.29
N GLN A 96 4.20 12.22 8.64
CA GLN A 96 3.98 13.32 7.72
C GLN A 96 3.39 12.85 6.39
N THR A 97 3.81 11.67 5.91
CA THR A 97 3.29 11.05 4.68
C THR A 97 2.99 9.58 4.90
N GLY A 98 1.98 9.04 4.20
CA GLY A 98 1.62 7.62 4.19
C GLY A 98 1.10 7.07 5.53
N ASP A 99 0.73 7.93 6.48
CA ASP A 99 0.28 7.55 7.83
C ASP A 99 -0.90 6.55 7.78
N CYS A 100 -0.95 5.61 8.72
CA CYS A 100 -1.97 4.54 8.73
C CYS A 100 -2.88 4.59 9.98
N GLY A 101 -3.22 5.81 10.42
CA GLY A 101 -4.12 6.05 11.55
C GLY A 101 -3.37 6.32 12.86
N GLY A 102 -2.20 6.95 12.78
CA GLY A 102 -1.43 7.41 13.93
C GLY A 102 -0.79 6.30 14.76
N ARG A 103 -0.26 5.28 14.08
CA ARG A 103 0.22 4.06 14.73
C ARG A 103 1.38 3.41 13.98
N LEU A 104 2.31 2.79 14.72
CA LEU A 104 3.51 2.17 14.17
C LEU A 104 3.16 0.93 13.36
N GLU A 105 2.56 -0.08 13.98
CA GLU A 105 1.89 -1.18 13.30
C GLU A 105 0.61 -0.62 12.65
N CYS A 106 0.25 -1.04 11.44
CA CYS A 106 -0.91 -0.53 10.72
C CYS A 106 -2.18 -1.37 10.91
N ASP A 107 -2.12 -2.59 11.49
CA ASP A 107 -3.20 -3.60 11.66
C ASP A 107 -4.41 -3.41 10.75
N GLY A 108 -4.23 -3.58 9.44
CA GLY A 108 -5.34 -3.54 8.49
C GLY A 108 -5.74 -2.15 8.00
N ASN A 109 -5.13 -1.08 8.50
CA ASN A 109 -5.29 0.26 7.94
C ASN A 109 -4.35 0.47 6.74
N GLY A 110 -4.87 1.12 5.70
CA GLY A 110 -4.06 1.56 4.55
C GLY A 110 -3.28 2.82 4.83
N ALA A 111 -2.39 3.17 3.88
CA ALA A 111 -1.76 4.47 3.84
C ALA A 111 -2.81 5.57 3.63
N SER A 112 -2.68 6.68 4.35
CA SER A 112 -3.34 7.94 4.02
C SER A 112 -2.59 8.57 2.85
N PRO A 113 -3.23 8.79 1.69
CA PRO A 113 -2.60 9.43 0.55
C PRO A 113 -2.05 10.83 0.89
N PRO A 114 -0.99 11.30 0.20
CA PRO A 114 -0.28 10.63 -0.87
C PRO A 114 0.74 9.57 -0.43
N ALA A 115 0.80 8.43 -1.14
CA ALA A 115 1.78 7.39 -0.91
C ALA A 115 2.10 6.57 -2.17
N SER A 116 3.39 6.36 -2.45
CA SER A 116 3.83 5.41 -3.47
C SER A 116 3.62 3.97 -2.95
N LEU A 117 2.96 3.13 -3.75
CA LEU A 117 2.59 1.77 -3.35
C LEU A 117 3.33 0.73 -4.20
N PHE A 118 3.74 -0.38 -3.59
CA PHE A 118 4.00 -1.63 -4.28
C PHE A 118 2.80 -2.55 -4.04
N GLU A 119 2.14 -2.97 -5.11
CA GLU A 119 0.95 -3.81 -5.09
C GLU A 119 1.28 -5.17 -5.70
N ILE A 120 0.79 -6.24 -5.07
CA ILE A 120 1.05 -7.59 -5.56
C ILE A 120 -0.08 -8.55 -5.21
N THR A 121 -0.34 -9.48 -6.13
CA THR A 121 -1.11 -10.69 -5.91
C THR A 121 -0.25 -11.88 -6.32
N LEU A 122 0.17 -12.70 -5.36
CA LEU A 122 0.95 -13.90 -5.60
C LEU A 122 0.07 -15.00 -6.21
N GLY A 123 0.59 -15.69 -7.23
CA GLY A 123 -0.09 -16.85 -7.81
C GLY A 123 0.02 -18.08 -6.91
N LYS A 124 -1.02 -18.92 -6.88
CA LYS A 124 -0.99 -20.21 -6.18
C LYS A 124 -0.36 -21.28 -7.06
N GLY A 125 0.49 -22.12 -6.48
CA GLY A 125 1.17 -23.19 -7.23
C GLY A 125 1.98 -22.64 -8.40
N THR A 126 1.61 -23.04 -9.63
CA THR A 126 2.26 -22.62 -10.88
C THR A 126 1.72 -21.32 -11.46
N ASP A 127 0.66 -20.75 -10.88
CA ASP A 127 0.09 -19.50 -11.35
C ASP A 127 1.10 -18.37 -11.20
N LYS A 128 1.04 -17.43 -12.15
CA LYS A 128 1.89 -16.24 -12.13
C LYS A 128 1.37 -15.24 -11.10
N ASP A 129 2.29 -14.46 -10.57
CA ASP A 129 2.05 -13.31 -9.74
C ASP A 129 1.73 -12.09 -10.63
N TYR A 130 0.91 -11.19 -10.12
CA TYR A 130 0.62 -9.88 -10.70
C TYR A 130 1.13 -8.82 -9.76
N TYR A 131 1.97 -7.90 -10.24
CA TYR A 131 2.57 -6.88 -9.39
C TYR A 131 2.88 -5.61 -10.16
N ASP A 132 2.91 -4.52 -9.42
CA ASP A 132 3.17 -3.19 -9.93
C ASP A 132 3.62 -2.24 -8.81
N VAL A 133 4.20 -1.11 -9.21
CA VAL A 133 4.30 0.06 -8.36
C VAL A 133 3.29 1.06 -8.87
N SER A 134 2.57 1.68 -7.95
CA SER A 134 1.44 2.56 -8.22
C SER A 134 1.63 3.90 -7.52
N VAL A 135 1.35 4.97 -8.27
CA VAL A 135 1.24 6.34 -7.78
C VAL A 135 -0.17 6.89 -8.02
N VAL A 136 -1.16 5.99 -8.13
CA VAL A 136 -2.59 6.33 -8.25
C VAL A 136 -3.06 7.08 -6.99
N ASP A 137 -2.58 6.65 -5.83
CA ASP A 137 -2.79 7.30 -4.54
C ASP A 137 -1.75 8.42 -4.30
N GLY A 138 -1.12 8.95 -5.35
CA GLY A 138 -0.08 9.96 -5.26
C GLY A 138 1.31 9.37 -4.99
N TYR A 139 2.26 10.25 -4.65
CA TYR A 139 3.67 9.92 -4.51
C TYR A 139 4.24 10.56 -3.26
N ASN A 140 5.06 9.83 -2.51
CA ASN A 140 5.85 10.41 -1.41
C ASN A 140 7.34 10.06 -1.51
N LEU A 141 7.65 8.81 -1.87
CA LEU A 141 9.03 8.30 -1.98
C LEU A 141 9.27 7.59 -3.32
N PRO A 142 10.50 7.62 -3.84
CA PRO A 142 10.89 6.75 -4.94
C PRO A 142 10.84 5.29 -4.49
N LEU A 143 10.30 4.41 -5.35
CA LEU A 143 10.05 3.01 -5.02
C LEU A 143 10.27 2.13 -6.25
N THR A 144 11.02 1.06 -6.09
CA THR A 144 11.13 0.00 -7.10
C THR A 144 10.91 -1.37 -6.49
N ALA A 145 10.35 -2.28 -7.28
CA ALA A 145 10.19 -3.67 -6.90
C ALA A 145 10.71 -4.58 -8.02
N THR A 146 11.54 -5.54 -7.63
CA THR A 146 12.20 -6.47 -8.56
C THR A 146 11.95 -7.92 -8.13
N PRO A 147 11.35 -8.75 -8.99
CA PRO A 147 11.20 -10.17 -8.72
C PRO A 147 12.57 -10.89 -8.72
N ARG A 148 12.71 -11.91 -7.88
CA ARG A 148 13.94 -12.70 -7.69
C ARG A 148 13.63 -14.19 -7.75
N GLY A 149 14.63 -14.99 -8.14
CA GLY A 149 14.45 -16.43 -8.34
C GLY A 149 13.38 -16.72 -9.37
N VAL A 150 13.44 -16.02 -10.51
CA VAL A 150 12.35 -16.00 -11.49
C VAL A 150 12.39 -17.18 -12.45
N HIS A 151 11.22 -17.64 -12.86
CA HIS A 151 11.07 -18.61 -13.95
C HIS A 151 10.75 -17.87 -15.25
N GLY A 152 11.78 -17.64 -16.07
CA GLY A 152 11.68 -16.88 -17.33
C GLY A 152 12.12 -15.43 -17.19
N ALA A 153 11.65 -14.57 -18.10
CA ALA A 153 11.97 -13.14 -18.08
C ALA A 153 10.93 -12.37 -17.28
N CYS A 154 11.37 -11.72 -16.21
CA CYS A 154 10.52 -10.89 -15.37
C CYS A 154 11.10 -9.50 -15.19
N ASN A 155 10.20 -8.52 -15.14
CA ASN A 155 10.53 -7.12 -15.27
C ASN A 155 10.44 -6.44 -13.90
N ALA A 156 11.40 -5.56 -13.58
CA ALA A 156 11.24 -4.69 -12.42
C ALA A 156 10.14 -3.65 -12.68
N THR A 157 9.43 -3.24 -11.64
CA THR A 157 8.44 -2.16 -11.70
C THR A 157 8.90 -1.03 -10.78
N GLY A 158 8.46 0.21 -11.03
CA GLY A 158 8.82 1.30 -10.13
C GLY A 158 8.97 2.68 -10.72
N CYS A 159 9.33 3.57 -9.79
CA CYS A 159 9.50 5.00 -9.93
C CYS A 159 10.78 5.40 -9.19
N ALA A 160 11.90 5.49 -9.91
CA ALA A 160 13.20 5.89 -9.33
C ALA A 160 13.38 7.42 -9.27
N SER A 161 12.60 8.15 -10.07
CA SER A 161 12.60 9.62 -10.11
C SER A 161 12.01 10.20 -8.82
N ASP A 162 12.53 11.34 -8.39
CA ASP A 162 11.92 12.15 -7.32
C ASP A 162 10.85 13.09 -7.91
N ILE A 163 9.59 12.67 -7.84
CA ILE A 163 8.46 13.45 -8.37
C ILE A 163 8.23 14.73 -7.55
N ASN A 164 8.64 14.78 -6.29
CA ASN A 164 8.43 15.95 -5.43
C ASN A 164 9.13 17.20 -6.00
N THR A 165 10.26 17.02 -6.68
CA THR A 165 11.02 18.12 -7.32
C THR A 165 10.28 18.81 -8.46
N GLY A 166 9.33 18.11 -9.11
CA GLY A 166 8.56 18.61 -10.24
C GLY A 166 7.04 18.59 -10.00
N CYS A 167 6.62 18.42 -8.75
CA CYS A 167 5.21 18.32 -8.40
C CYS A 167 4.48 19.64 -8.72
N PRO A 168 3.37 19.64 -9.49
CA PRO A 168 2.56 20.83 -9.73
C PRO A 168 2.09 21.45 -8.41
N LYS A 169 2.05 22.78 -8.31
CA LYS A 169 1.80 23.50 -7.04
C LYS A 169 0.50 23.08 -6.37
N GLU A 170 -0.54 22.89 -7.17
CA GLU A 170 -1.88 22.45 -6.76
C GLU A 170 -1.93 21.00 -6.23
N LEU A 171 -0.87 20.21 -6.44
CA LEU A 171 -0.72 18.84 -5.95
C LEU A 171 0.29 18.72 -4.80
N GLN A 172 1.03 19.78 -4.47
CA GLN A 172 2.11 19.71 -3.49
C GLN A 172 1.57 19.51 -2.07
N VAL A 173 2.19 18.58 -1.35
CA VAL A 173 2.15 18.53 0.12
C VAL A 173 3.45 19.12 0.62
N VAL A 174 3.36 20.28 1.25
CA VAL A 174 4.52 21.00 1.79
C VAL A 174 4.77 20.54 3.22
N GLY A 175 6.04 20.26 3.52
CA GLY A 175 6.41 19.86 4.87
C GLY A 175 6.29 21.00 5.88
N GLY A 176 6.14 20.65 7.16
CA GLY A 176 6.22 21.66 8.22
C GLY A 176 7.61 22.30 8.29
N GLU A 177 7.70 23.49 8.87
CA GLU A 177 8.98 24.13 9.18
C GLU A 177 9.77 23.22 10.14
N GLY A 178 10.75 22.48 9.60
CA GLY A 178 11.79 21.88 10.42
C GLY A 178 12.52 23.02 11.15
N GLY A 179 12.86 22.82 12.42
CA GLY A 179 13.40 23.84 13.34
C GLY A 179 14.75 24.48 12.96
N ASP A 180 15.12 24.50 11.69
CA ASP A 180 16.33 25.14 11.15
C ASP A 180 16.02 26.24 10.12
N GLY A 181 14.88 26.93 10.25
CA GLY A 181 14.62 28.22 9.57
C GLY A 181 14.57 28.19 8.03
N GLY A 182 14.60 27.02 7.39
CA GLY A 182 14.38 26.85 5.96
C GLY A 182 12.93 26.50 5.68
N GLY A 183 12.24 27.29 4.85
CA GLY A 183 10.86 27.04 4.44
C GLY A 183 10.66 25.59 3.97
N GLY A 184 9.59 24.94 4.44
CA GLY A 184 9.33 23.52 4.20
C GLY A 184 9.33 23.18 2.71
N GLY A 185 10.07 22.12 2.33
CA GLY A 185 10.07 21.59 0.96
C GLY A 185 8.83 20.75 0.66
N VAL A 186 8.61 20.42 -0.62
CA VAL A 186 7.58 19.47 -1.03
C VAL A 186 7.97 18.07 -0.53
N VAL A 187 7.16 17.48 0.33
CA VAL A 187 7.42 16.16 0.94
C VAL A 187 6.62 15.04 0.30
N ALA A 188 5.57 15.38 -0.44
CA ALA A 188 4.78 14.45 -1.24
C ALA A 188 4.00 15.19 -2.34
N CYS A 189 3.49 14.44 -3.31
CA CYS A 189 2.69 14.92 -4.42
C CYS A 189 1.38 14.15 -4.51
N LYS A 190 0.25 14.83 -4.31
CA LYS A 190 -1.09 14.26 -4.46
C LYS A 190 -1.32 13.81 -5.90
N SER A 191 -2.08 12.74 -6.09
CA SER A 191 -2.69 12.49 -7.40
C SER A 191 -3.82 13.50 -7.65
N ALA A 192 -4.30 13.59 -8.89
CA ALA A 192 -5.44 14.44 -9.20
C ALA A 192 -6.73 13.97 -8.53
N CYS A 193 -6.90 12.65 -8.33
CA CYS A 193 -8.05 12.14 -7.58
C CYS A 193 -8.01 12.66 -6.13
N GLU A 194 -6.87 12.52 -5.46
CA GLU A 194 -6.69 12.99 -4.08
C GLU A 194 -6.81 14.52 -3.95
N ALA A 195 -6.37 15.28 -4.96
CA ALA A 195 -6.43 16.74 -4.90
C ALA A 195 -7.83 17.31 -5.19
N PHE A 196 -8.59 16.69 -6.11
CA PHE A 196 -9.80 17.30 -6.66
C PHE A 196 -11.08 16.48 -6.43
N GLY A 197 -10.97 15.17 -6.18
CA GLY A 197 -12.13 14.29 -5.92
C GLY A 197 -13.10 14.14 -7.11
N LEU A 198 -12.70 14.54 -8.32
CA LEU A 198 -13.56 14.47 -9.50
C LEU A 198 -13.58 13.06 -10.08
N ASP A 199 -14.76 12.60 -10.51
CA ASP A 199 -14.96 11.25 -11.05
C ASP A 199 -14.01 10.90 -12.21
N GLN A 200 -13.71 11.87 -13.08
CA GLN A 200 -12.79 11.72 -14.20
C GLN A 200 -11.32 11.48 -13.78
N TYR A 201 -10.93 11.89 -12.57
CA TYR A 201 -9.60 11.64 -12.02
C TYR A 201 -9.56 10.41 -11.13
N CYS A 202 -10.66 10.11 -10.45
CA CYS A 202 -10.82 8.95 -9.59
C CYS A 202 -11.30 7.69 -10.32
N CYS A 203 -11.65 7.81 -11.60
CA CYS A 203 -12.25 6.76 -12.42
C CYS A 203 -13.48 6.12 -11.73
N SER A 204 -14.39 6.97 -11.27
CA SER A 204 -15.64 6.59 -10.60
C SER A 204 -16.86 7.03 -11.43
N GLY A 205 -18.05 6.60 -11.02
CA GLY A 205 -19.29 6.96 -11.70
C GLY A 205 -19.29 6.57 -13.18
N GLU A 206 -19.55 7.54 -14.06
CA GLU A 206 -19.53 7.33 -15.52
C GLU A 206 -18.14 7.02 -16.08
N PHE A 207 -17.08 7.31 -15.30
CA PHE A 207 -15.69 7.04 -15.64
C PHE A 207 -15.19 5.69 -15.05
N ALA A 208 -16.06 4.85 -14.50
CA ALA A 208 -15.67 3.58 -13.86
C ALA A 208 -15.25 2.46 -14.84
N ASN A 209 -14.76 2.80 -16.03
CA ASN A 209 -14.23 1.84 -17.00
C ASN A 209 -13.06 2.44 -17.82
N PRO A 210 -12.16 1.61 -18.34
CA PRO A 210 -10.96 2.07 -19.06
C PRO A 210 -11.25 2.83 -20.36
N THR A 211 -12.44 2.69 -20.94
CA THR A 211 -12.82 3.39 -22.17
C THR A 211 -13.15 4.87 -21.91
N THR A 212 -13.73 5.14 -20.73
CA THR A 212 -14.22 6.46 -20.31
C THR A 212 -13.23 7.20 -19.42
N CYS A 213 -12.53 6.51 -18.50
CA CYS A 213 -11.42 7.12 -17.76
C CYS A 213 -10.14 7.11 -18.59
N ARG A 214 -9.79 8.28 -19.14
CA ARG A 214 -8.60 8.46 -19.96
C ARG A 214 -7.49 9.14 -19.17
N PRO A 215 -6.22 9.03 -19.62
CA PRO A 215 -5.13 9.78 -19.01
C PRO A 215 -5.44 11.28 -18.98
N SER A 216 -5.19 11.91 -17.84
CA SER A 216 -5.35 13.35 -17.64
C SER A 216 -4.02 14.08 -17.77
N PHE A 217 -4.05 15.41 -17.86
CA PHE A 217 -2.84 16.23 -17.78
C PHE A 217 -1.98 15.83 -16.55
N TYR A 218 -2.60 15.66 -15.38
CA TYR A 218 -1.89 15.27 -14.18
C TYR A 218 -1.32 13.86 -14.22
N SER A 219 -2.09 12.84 -14.62
CA SER A 219 -1.55 11.47 -14.67
C SER A 219 -0.40 11.33 -15.68
N THR A 220 -0.41 12.11 -16.77
CA THR A 220 0.72 12.13 -17.71
C THR A 220 2.01 12.69 -17.12
N ILE A 221 1.94 13.59 -16.13
CA ILE A 221 3.12 14.08 -15.40
C ILE A 221 3.76 12.92 -14.61
N PHE A 222 2.95 12.17 -13.86
CA PHE A 222 3.40 10.99 -13.13
C PHE A 222 3.96 9.91 -14.06
N LYS A 223 3.25 9.59 -15.15
CA LYS A 223 3.70 8.59 -16.14
C LYS A 223 5.01 8.98 -16.80
N ARG A 224 5.20 10.27 -17.12
CA ARG A 224 6.46 10.74 -17.72
C ARG A 224 7.63 10.61 -16.75
N ALA A 225 7.42 10.93 -15.48
CA ALA A 225 8.45 10.77 -14.45
C ALA A 225 8.77 9.29 -14.20
N CYS A 226 7.74 8.43 -14.24
CA CYS A 226 7.82 7.02 -13.86
C CYS A 226 7.05 6.12 -14.86
N PRO A 227 7.66 5.83 -16.03
CA PRO A 227 6.98 5.10 -17.11
C PRO A 227 6.63 3.64 -16.79
N ARG A 228 7.21 3.08 -15.72
CA ARG A 228 7.01 1.70 -15.25
C ARG A 228 6.15 1.63 -13.99
N ALA A 229 5.41 2.68 -13.67
CA ALA A 229 4.48 2.73 -12.55
C ALA A 229 3.07 3.09 -13.03
N TYR A 230 2.04 2.67 -12.30
CA TYR A 230 0.67 3.09 -12.53
C TYR A 230 0.51 4.57 -12.15
N SER A 231 0.03 5.39 -13.08
CA SER A 231 -0.18 6.83 -12.89
C SER A 231 -1.64 7.23 -12.64
N TYR A 232 -2.59 6.34 -12.95
CA TYR A 232 -4.02 6.46 -12.65
C TYR A 232 -4.68 5.07 -12.70
N ALA A 233 -5.94 4.94 -12.27
CA ALA A 233 -6.56 3.64 -12.00
C ALA A 233 -6.68 2.69 -13.21
N PHE A 234 -6.78 3.23 -14.44
CA PHE A 234 -6.89 2.43 -15.67
C PHE A 234 -5.70 2.66 -16.62
N ASP A 235 -4.51 2.93 -16.08
CA ASP A 235 -3.29 3.04 -16.87
C ASP A 235 -3.04 1.79 -17.72
N ASP A 236 -2.21 1.94 -18.75
CA ASP A 236 -1.98 0.89 -19.71
C ASP A 236 -1.21 -0.31 -19.13
N GLY A 237 -1.22 -1.42 -19.89
CA GLY A 237 -0.54 -2.66 -19.52
C GLY A 237 0.99 -2.56 -19.46
N THR A 238 1.61 -1.38 -19.64
CA THR A 238 3.06 -1.22 -19.41
C THR A 238 3.40 -1.12 -17.91
N SER A 239 2.39 -0.97 -17.06
CA SER A 239 2.55 -0.80 -15.61
C SER A 239 2.19 -2.05 -14.78
N THR A 240 1.46 -3.04 -15.32
CA THR A 240 1.28 -4.36 -14.68
C THR A 240 2.27 -5.37 -15.23
N PHE A 241 2.94 -6.06 -14.33
CA PHE A 241 3.86 -7.13 -14.69
C PHE A 241 3.35 -8.45 -14.17
N THR A 242 3.43 -9.48 -15.02
CA THR A 242 3.03 -10.83 -14.67
C THR A 242 4.26 -11.73 -14.72
N CYS A 243 4.65 -12.31 -13.59
CA CYS A 243 5.86 -13.13 -13.43
C CYS A 243 5.62 -14.30 -12.48
N LYS A 244 6.36 -15.40 -12.61
CA LYS A 244 6.54 -16.30 -11.46
C LYS A 244 7.90 -16.06 -10.81
N ALA A 245 7.88 -15.59 -9.57
CA ALA A 245 9.08 -15.34 -8.77
C ALA A 245 9.04 -16.12 -7.46
N ASN A 246 10.22 -16.37 -6.89
CA ASN A 246 10.32 -16.96 -5.54
C ASN A 246 10.26 -15.88 -4.47
N ASP A 247 10.87 -14.72 -4.73
CA ASP A 247 11.00 -13.61 -3.78
C ASP A 247 10.87 -12.27 -4.51
N TYR A 248 10.66 -11.18 -3.76
CA TYR A 248 10.67 -9.82 -4.29
C TYR A 248 11.59 -8.92 -3.47
N THR A 249 12.38 -8.09 -4.16
CA THR A 249 13.18 -7.04 -3.54
C THR A 249 12.51 -5.69 -3.77
N ILE A 250 12.15 -5.01 -2.69
CA ILE A 250 11.44 -3.73 -2.68
C ILE A 250 12.41 -2.69 -2.12
N VAL A 251 12.75 -1.68 -2.91
CA VAL A 251 13.77 -0.68 -2.57
C VAL A 251 13.17 0.70 -2.61
N PHE A 252 13.17 1.36 -1.45
CA PHE A 252 12.87 2.78 -1.32
C PHE A 252 14.12 3.61 -1.59
N CYS A 253 13.97 4.70 -2.34
CA CYS A 253 15.07 5.54 -2.83
C CYS A 253 16.17 4.73 -3.55
N PRO A 254 15.84 3.97 -4.61
CA PRO A 254 16.84 3.22 -5.34
C PRO A 254 17.90 4.18 -5.91
N VAL A 255 19.18 3.83 -5.76
CA VAL A 255 20.27 4.61 -6.35
C VAL A 255 20.11 4.65 -7.87
N ASN A 256 20.25 5.81 -8.48
CA ASN A 256 20.26 5.97 -9.94
C ASN A 256 21.50 5.29 -10.54
N GLY A 257 21.41 3.97 -10.70
CA GLY A 257 22.51 3.09 -11.11
C GLY A 257 22.15 2.13 -12.23
N MET A 258 21.19 2.46 -13.09
CA MET A 258 20.91 1.69 -14.33
C MET A 258 20.95 2.56 -15.58
N ARG A 259 22.14 3.08 -15.91
CA ARG A 259 22.60 3.00 -17.30
C ARG A 259 23.32 1.66 -17.44
N ASN A 260 22.70 0.72 -18.16
CA ASN A 260 23.25 -0.53 -18.69
C ASN A 260 24.33 -1.25 -17.85
N SER A 261 24.01 -2.42 -17.31
CA SER A 261 24.83 -3.64 -17.49
C SER A 261 24.17 -4.84 -16.80
N GLY A 262 23.93 -5.90 -17.57
CA GLY A 262 23.75 -7.23 -17.00
C GLY A 262 25.03 -7.65 -16.28
N GLY A 263 24.91 -8.00 -15.00
CA GLY A 263 26.05 -8.45 -14.20
C GLY A 263 25.64 -8.70 -12.75
N ARG A 264 25.83 -9.95 -12.31
CA ARG A 264 25.63 -10.46 -10.95
C ARG A 264 25.98 -9.44 -9.85
N LEU A 265 25.05 -9.20 -8.92
CA LEU A 265 25.36 -8.64 -7.62
C LEU A 265 25.37 -9.78 -6.58
N ALA A 266 26.55 -10.05 -6.03
CA ALA A 266 26.74 -10.81 -4.80
C ALA A 266 26.38 -9.92 -3.59
N PRO A 267 25.94 -10.49 -2.45
CA PRO A 267 25.55 -9.72 -1.27
C PRO A 267 26.78 -9.14 -0.54
N PRO A 268 26.73 -7.91 0.01
CA PRO A 268 27.80 -7.39 0.84
C PRO A 268 27.71 -7.97 2.26
N THR A 269 28.83 -8.49 2.75
CA THR A 269 29.05 -8.91 4.14
C THR A 269 29.42 -7.72 5.03
N ILE A 270 28.79 -7.67 6.21
CA ILE A 270 29.04 -6.73 7.31
C ILE A 270 30.43 -6.97 7.93
N GLN A 271 31.31 -5.95 7.97
CA GLN A 271 32.31 -5.80 9.04
C GLN A 271 32.58 -4.32 9.39
N LYS A 272 32.11 -3.95 10.60
CA LYS A 272 32.44 -2.89 11.58
C LYS A 272 33.47 -1.75 11.26
N PRO A 273 33.22 -0.47 11.68
CA PRO A 273 34.18 0.66 11.63
C PRO A 273 34.92 0.91 12.98
N PRO A 274 35.89 1.86 13.15
CA PRO A 274 36.96 2.43 12.28
C PRO A 274 38.37 2.41 13.00
N PRO A 275 39.41 3.11 12.48
CA PRO A 275 39.90 4.25 13.27
C PRO A 275 40.09 5.54 12.45
N ALA A 276 39.91 6.67 13.13
CA ALA A 276 40.03 8.02 12.61
C ALA A 276 41.46 8.31 12.12
N ILE A 277 41.57 8.86 10.91
CA ILE A 277 42.78 9.53 10.43
C ILE A 277 42.40 10.99 10.21
N GLN A 278 42.84 11.83 11.15
CA GLN A 278 42.92 13.27 10.98
C GLN A 278 44.18 13.56 10.16
N GLU A 279 44.02 13.85 8.87
CA GLU A 279 44.99 14.72 8.18
C GLU A 279 44.22 15.85 7.50
N PRO A 280 44.60 17.13 7.74
CA PRO A 280 44.02 18.24 7.02
C PRO A 280 44.49 18.22 5.55
N PRO A 281 43.61 18.57 4.59
CA PRO A 281 43.99 18.62 3.18
C PRO A 281 45.06 19.71 2.93
N PRO A 282 45.98 19.51 1.97
CA PRO A 282 46.96 20.53 1.62
C PRO A 282 46.25 21.76 1.02
N ALA A 283 46.67 22.94 1.47
CA ALA A 283 46.18 24.22 0.97
C ALA A 283 46.54 24.38 -0.51
N ILE A 284 45.54 24.33 -1.40
CA ILE A 284 45.70 24.76 -2.79
C ILE A 284 45.61 26.29 -2.79
N GLN A 285 46.77 26.94 -2.75
CA GLN A 285 46.91 28.35 -3.08
C GLN A 285 47.19 28.48 -4.58
N GLU A 286 46.15 28.44 -5.41
CA GLU A 286 46.21 29.08 -6.72
C GLU A 286 45.05 30.08 -6.84
N PRO A 287 45.33 31.36 -7.13
CA PRO A 287 44.28 32.32 -7.42
C PRO A 287 43.59 31.95 -8.73
N PRO A 288 42.26 32.12 -8.84
CA PRO A 288 41.56 31.86 -10.08
C PRO A 288 42.05 32.83 -11.17
N LEU A 289 42.41 32.29 -12.34
CA LEU A 289 42.63 33.09 -13.54
C LEU A 289 41.35 33.86 -13.85
N ALA A 290 41.45 35.20 -13.86
CA ALA A 290 40.36 36.08 -14.22
C ALA A 290 39.98 35.86 -15.69
N ILE A 291 38.84 35.21 -15.93
CA ILE A 291 38.19 35.23 -17.24
C ILE A 291 37.53 36.61 -17.37
N GLN A 292 38.29 37.57 -17.88
CA GLN A 292 37.75 38.83 -18.40
C GLN A 292 37.40 38.63 -19.87
N GLU A 293 36.26 37.99 -20.15
CA GLU A 293 35.56 38.26 -21.40
C GLU A 293 34.15 38.74 -21.08
N PRO A 294 33.80 40.00 -21.42
CA PRO A 294 32.43 40.45 -21.30
C PRO A 294 31.54 39.65 -22.26
N PRO A 295 30.31 39.27 -21.85
CA PRO A 295 29.39 38.58 -22.73
C PRO A 295 29.08 39.46 -23.96
N PRO A 296 28.94 38.88 -25.16
CA PRO A 296 28.58 39.65 -26.34
C PRO A 296 27.24 40.35 -26.12
N ALA A 297 27.21 41.65 -26.38
CA ALA A 297 26.01 42.45 -26.30
C ALA A 297 24.96 41.90 -27.27
N ILE A 298 23.82 41.44 -26.73
CA ILE A 298 22.64 41.10 -27.52
C ILE A 298 22.06 42.41 -28.08
N GLN A 299 22.59 42.86 -29.21
CA GLN A 299 22.11 44.05 -29.94
C GLN A 299 21.00 43.72 -30.94
N LYS A 300 19.99 42.95 -30.52
CA LYS A 300 18.72 42.94 -31.25
C LYS A 300 17.58 43.14 -30.26
N PRO A 301 16.87 44.29 -30.33
CA PRO A 301 15.57 44.41 -29.69
C PRO A 301 14.67 43.27 -30.17
N PRO A 302 13.78 42.72 -29.32
CA PRO A 302 12.73 41.82 -29.78
C PRO A 302 11.95 42.50 -30.91
N PRO A 303 11.47 41.75 -31.93
CA PRO A 303 10.52 42.31 -32.88
C PRO A 303 9.32 42.86 -32.10
N ALA A 304 9.01 44.13 -32.30
CA ALA A 304 7.79 44.72 -31.77
C ALA A 304 6.61 43.96 -32.39
N ILE A 305 5.83 43.28 -31.55
CA ILE A 305 4.51 42.78 -31.95
C ILE A 305 3.64 44.03 -32.14
N GLN A 306 3.63 44.56 -33.35
CA GLN A 306 2.74 45.64 -33.79
C GLN A 306 1.41 45.07 -34.32
N GLU A 307 0.81 44.13 -33.58
CA GLU A 307 -0.61 43.87 -33.78
C GLU A 307 -1.36 44.42 -32.57
N PRO A 308 -2.18 45.47 -32.73
CA PRO A 308 -3.09 45.89 -31.68
C PRO A 308 -4.00 44.71 -31.34
N PRO A 309 -4.42 44.53 -30.07
CA PRO A 309 -5.45 43.57 -29.76
C PRO A 309 -6.68 43.90 -30.61
N ILE A 310 -7.22 42.91 -31.32
CA ILE A 310 -8.53 43.04 -31.96
C ILE A 310 -9.50 43.41 -30.84
N ALA A 311 -9.96 44.66 -30.84
CA ALA A 311 -11.06 45.08 -30.00
C ALA A 311 -12.27 44.25 -30.42
N ILE A 312 -12.74 43.40 -29.51
CA ILE A 312 -14.05 42.76 -29.64
C ILE A 312 -15.08 43.89 -29.53
N GLN A 313 -15.45 44.48 -30.67
CA GLN A 313 -16.43 45.56 -30.78
C GLN A 313 -17.88 45.06 -30.90
N GLU A 314 -18.16 43.81 -30.51
CA GLU A 314 -19.54 43.37 -30.37
C GLU A 314 -19.86 43.21 -28.88
N PRO A 315 -20.71 44.09 -28.29
CA PRO A 315 -21.30 43.80 -27.00
C PRO A 315 -22.07 42.48 -27.12
N PRO A 316 -22.04 41.62 -26.09
CA PRO A 316 -22.83 40.39 -26.11
C PRO A 316 -24.29 40.75 -26.41
N PRO A 317 -25.00 39.98 -27.26
CA PRO A 317 -26.40 40.23 -27.52
C PRO A 317 -27.14 40.26 -26.19
N ALA A 318 -27.79 41.39 -25.90
CA ALA A 318 -28.64 41.51 -24.74
C ALA A 318 -29.70 40.41 -24.85
N ILE A 319 -29.67 39.47 -23.90
CA ILE A 319 -30.78 38.53 -23.71
C ILE A 319 -31.97 39.38 -23.25
N GLN A 320 -32.76 39.85 -24.21
CA GLN A 320 -34.02 40.57 -23.98
C GLN A 320 -35.18 39.61 -23.72
N VAL A 321 -34.90 38.38 -23.28
CA VAL A 321 -35.95 37.49 -22.78
C VAL A 321 -36.06 37.77 -21.29
N PRO A 322 -37.07 38.54 -20.83
CA PRO A 322 -37.36 38.59 -19.42
C PRO A 322 -37.63 37.15 -18.94
N PRO A 323 -37.11 36.74 -17.77
CA PRO A 323 -37.49 35.47 -17.19
C PRO A 323 -39.01 35.41 -17.12
N PRO A 324 -39.66 34.29 -17.48
CA PRO A 324 -41.10 34.17 -17.36
C PRO A 324 -41.49 34.51 -15.91
N ALA A 325 -42.38 35.47 -15.76
CA ALA A 325 -42.93 35.82 -14.47
C ALA A 325 -43.60 34.56 -13.91
N ILE A 326 -43.03 34.00 -12.83
CA ILE A 326 -43.71 33.01 -12.02
C ILE A 326 -44.86 33.77 -11.34
N GLN A 327 -46.03 33.78 -12.00
CA GLN A 327 -47.24 34.42 -11.50
C GLN A 327 -48.03 33.54 -10.53
N GLU A 328 -47.52 32.36 -10.17
CA GLU A 328 -48.15 31.54 -9.15
C GLU A 328 -47.39 31.68 -7.83
N PRO A 329 -48.01 32.24 -6.77
CA PRO A 329 -47.45 32.10 -5.44
C PRO A 329 -47.33 30.60 -5.12
N PRO A 330 -46.27 30.18 -4.39
CA PRO A 330 -46.18 28.79 -3.95
C PRO A 330 -47.47 28.44 -3.20
N PRO A 331 -48.06 27.26 -3.44
CA PRO A 331 -49.24 26.84 -2.70
C PRO A 331 -48.91 26.91 -1.21
N ALA A 332 -49.71 27.69 -0.48
CA ALA A 332 -49.60 27.73 0.97
C ALA A 332 -49.80 26.31 1.49
N ILE A 333 -48.78 25.75 2.13
CA ILE A 333 -48.93 24.53 2.92
C ILE A 333 -49.83 24.91 4.10
N GLN A 334 -51.14 24.78 3.89
CA GLN A 334 -52.18 24.99 4.91
C GLN A 334 -52.56 23.70 5.62
N GLU A 335 -51.73 22.66 5.56
CA GLU A 335 -51.90 21.53 6.46
C GLU A 335 -50.93 21.67 7.63
N PRO A 336 -51.42 21.91 8.86
CA PRO A 336 -50.59 21.75 10.04
C PRO A 336 -50.09 20.29 10.08
N PRO A 337 -48.85 20.04 10.54
CA PRO A 337 -48.37 18.68 10.71
C PRO A 337 -49.35 17.91 11.59
N PRO A 338 -49.66 16.63 11.27
CA PRO A 338 -50.53 15.83 12.11
C PRO A 338 -49.97 15.83 13.53
N ALA A 339 -50.79 16.28 14.48
CA ALA A 339 -50.47 16.22 15.89
C ALA A 339 -50.20 14.75 16.25
N ILE A 340 -48.96 14.43 16.62
CA ILE A 340 -48.65 13.14 17.25
C ILE A 340 -49.32 13.17 18.63
N GLN A 341 -50.58 12.78 18.69
CA GLN A 341 -51.33 12.57 19.95
C GLN A 341 -51.09 11.17 20.52
N GLN A 342 -49.90 10.60 20.32
CA GLN A 342 -49.51 9.40 21.05
C GLN A 342 -48.36 9.74 21.98
N PRO A 343 -48.55 9.68 23.31
CA PRO A 343 -47.43 9.72 24.22
C PRO A 343 -46.51 8.53 23.91
N PRO A 344 -45.18 8.69 24.05
CA PRO A 344 -44.25 7.59 23.85
C PRO A 344 -44.61 6.43 24.77
N PRO A 345 -44.57 5.16 24.31
CA PRO A 345 -44.79 4.02 25.18
C PRO A 345 -43.73 4.03 26.28
N ALA A 346 -44.19 4.09 27.53
CA ALA A 346 -43.33 3.92 28.69
C ALA A 346 -42.82 2.48 28.71
N ILE A 347 -41.55 2.27 28.35
CA ILE A 347 -40.84 1.05 28.72
C ILE A 347 -40.41 1.22 30.17
N GLN A 348 -41.35 0.96 31.08
CA GLN A 348 -41.02 0.57 32.45
C GLN A 348 -41.10 -0.95 32.49
N GLU A 349 -40.01 -1.64 32.16
CA GLU A 349 -39.79 -2.96 32.73
C GLU A 349 -38.87 -2.83 33.94
N PRO A 350 -39.31 -3.29 35.13
CA PRO A 350 -38.48 -3.29 36.33
C PRO A 350 -37.33 -4.30 36.20
N PRO A 351 -36.19 -4.05 36.86
CA PRO A 351 -35.07 -5.00 36.85
C PRO A 351 -35.48 -6.32 37.53
N PRO A 352 -35.00 -7.48 37.04
CA PRO A 352 -35.32 -8.76 37.65
C PRO A 352 -34.72 -8.87 39.06
N PRO A 353 -35.42 -9.50 40.02
CA PRO A 353 -34.93 -9.64 41.38
C PRO A 353 -33.72 -10.57 41.45
N ALA A 354 -32.69 -10.12 42.15
CA ALA A 354 -31.59 -10.96 42.59
C ALA A 354 -32.12 -11.98 43.61
N ILE A 355 -32.13 -13.26 43.24
CA ILE A 355 -32.36 -14.35 44.19
C ILE A 355 -31.01 -14.99 44.48
N GLN A 356 -30.62 -14.85 45.74
CA GLN A 356 -29.53 -15.53 46.39
C GLN A 356 -29.94 -16.99 46.71
N ASP A 357 -28.93 -17.85 46.61
CA ASP A 357 -28.76 -19.15 47.26
C ASP A 357 -29.33 -20.44 46.62
N PRO A 358 -28.60 -21.57 46.80
CA PRO A 358 -28.56 -22.71 45.89
C PRO A 358 -29.46 -23.86 46.35
N PRO A 359 -29.66 -24.90 45.51
CA PRO A 359 -29.79 -26.23 46.10
C PRO A 359 -29.13 -27.39 45.34
N SER A 360 -28.81 -28.35 46.19
CA SER A 360 -28.42 -29.74 46.04
C SER A 360 -29.45 -30.67 45.36
N ARG A 361 -28.90 -31.66 44.63
CA ARG A 361 -29.16 -33.13 44.66
C ARG A 361 -30.56 -33.70 44.33
N GLU A 362 -30.49 -34.78 43.50
CA GLU A 362 -31.48 -35.86 43.24
C GLU A 362 -32.75 -35.45 42.45
N GLU A 363 -33.39 -36.26 41.59
CA GLU A 363 -33.17 -37.51 40.85
C GLU A 363 -34.35 -37.62 39.84
N ASP A 364 -34.30 -38.58 38.92
CA ASP A 364 -35.36 -39.06 38.02
C ASP A 364 -35.88 -38.18 36.86
N LEU A 365 -36.42 -38.68 35.75
CA LEU A 365 -36.33 -39.89 34.90
C LEU A 365 -37.41 -39.67 33.81
N ALA A 366 -37.25 -40.31 32.64
CA ALA A 366 -38.30 -40.62 31.64
C ALA A 366 -38.54 -39.57 30.52
N THR A 367 -38.03 -39.79 29.29
CA THR A 367 -38.73 -40.32 28.08
C THR A 367 -39.70 -39.31 27.43
N VAL A 368 -39.79 -39.05 26.11
CA VAL A 368 -39.51 -39.86 24.91
C VAL A 368 -39.67 -38.99 23.63
N SER A 369 -38.90 -39.36 22.59
CA SER A 369 -39.23 -39.34 21.14
C SER A 369 -39.15 -38.10 20.24
N SER A 370 -38.18 -38.23 19.30
CA SER A 370 -38.25 -38.06 17.83
C SER A 370 -38.43 -36.67 17.22
N SER A 371 -37.38 -36.16 16.56
CA SER A 371 -37.18 -36.37 15.11
C SER A 371 -35.89 -35.70 14.60
N SER A 372 -35.25 -36.40 13.68
CA SER A 372 -33.95 -36.17 13.04
C SER A 372 -33.95 -34.96 12.10
N MET A 373 -32.85 -34.20 12.04
CA MET A 373 -32.12 -33.90 10.79
C MET A 373 -30.70 -33.37 11.09
N LEU A 374 -29.76 -33.83 10.26
CA LEU A 374 -28.31 -33.84 10.39
C LEU A 374 -27.62 -32.49 10.16
N LEU A 375 -26.45 -32.29 10.80
CA LEU A 375 -25.17 -31.80 10.24
C LEU A 375 -24.05 -31.84 11.33
N PRO A 376 -22.74 -31.72 11.01
CA PRO A 376 -21.73 -32.75 11.28
C PRO A 376 -20.70 -32.39 12.39
N VAL A 377 -20.04 -33.40 12.96
CA VAL A 377 -18.80 -33.27 13.77
C VAL A 377 -17.85 -34.45 13.45
N PRO A 378 -16.52 -34.22 13.34
CA PRO A 378 -15.53 -35.24 13.00
C PRO A 378 -15.01 -36.02 14.23
N MET A 379 -14.25 -37.08 13.94
CA MET A 379 -13.32 -37.81 14.83
C MET A 379 -13.89 -38.55 16.04
N VAL A 380 -13.97 -39.88 15.97
CA VAL A 380 -13.57 -40.77 17.08
C VAL A 380 -13.05 -42.12 16.52
N PHE A 381 -11.78 -42.38 16.83
CA PHE A 381 -11.14 -43.65 17.20
C PHE A 381 -11.61 -44.99 16.60
N THR A 382 -10.69 -45.58 15.83
CA THR A 382 -9.88 -46.75 16.25
C THR A 382 -10.49 -47.64 17.35
N PHE A 383 -11.16 -48.73 16.98
CA PHE A 383 -11.11 -50.02 17.67
C PHE A 383 -11.76 -51.10 16.78
N LEU A 384 -11.25 -52.33 16.87
CA LEU A 384 -11.56 -53.52 16.08
C LEU A 384 -11.01 -53.54 14.64
N ILE A 385 -9.74 -53.97 14.48
CA ILE A 385 -9.42 -55.19 13.69
C ILE A 385 -8.16 -55.81 14.31
N LEU A 386 -8.35 -56.78 15.20
CA LEU A 386 -7.39 -57.86 15.44
C LEU A 386 -8.21 -59.14 15.43
N ASN A 387 -8.19 -59.82 14.28
CA ASN A 387 -8.27 -61.27 14.10
C ASN A 387 -8.72 -61.56 12.67
N LEU A 388 -7.74 -61.71 11.78
CA LEU A 388 -7.79 -62.62 10.66
C LEU A 388 -6.34 -62.88 10.25
N ILE A 389 -6.04 -64.15 10.02
CA ILE A 389 -4.71 -64.77 9.78
C ILE A 389 -4.06 -65.31 11.06
N SER A 390 -4.60 -66.45 11.51
CA SER A 390 -3.82 -67.68 11.43
C SER A 390 -4.00 -68.31 10.05
#